data_AF-A0A3Q4MHV2-F1
#
_entry.id   AF-A0A3Q4MHV2-F1
#
_cell.length_a   1.000
_cell.length_b   1.000
_cell.length_c   1.000
_cell.angle_alpha   90.00
_cell.angle_beta   90.00
_cell.angle_gamma   90.00
#
_symmetry.space_group_name_H-M   'P 1'
#
loop_
_entity.id
_entity.type
_entity.pdbx_description
1 polymer ?
#
loop_
_entity_poly.entity_id
_entity_poly.type
_entity_poly.pdbx_seq_one_letter_code
_entity_poly.pdbx_strand_id
1 'polypeptide(L)'
;MAQRTIQLDQEKLSCSICLQLLKLPVTIPCGHSYCMDCIKNYWDEKETHSCPQCREIFTPQPVLVKNTMLAELLEDLKKAEHLTASPDHLIKATSKLQENICPRHDEEMKIFCCTDQRCICYLCLMNEHKDHVTVSAAAERAEKQKGLGRNRQKFLQRIQEREKDVKIIHRKVEAINLSADKAFRECDKVFKDLISLIERKSSEVKQKIRSKQKSEQNRVKELQEKIEQEIRDLRRRDTELQQLSLTEDNLHFLNNYSSLSHLSASTNNVTASVSRTRDKVKALLSDEWPKISVGTAKADILLPQGEPKTRDEFLKYSCQITLDPNTRKTIGGQSYDPYEQALWRQWEGKTPF
;
A
#
# COMPACT_ATOMS: atom_id res chain seq x y z
N MET A 1 -33.33 -33.17 -10.73
CA MET A 1 -32.14 -32.31 -10.90
C MET A 1 -30.93 -33.21 -10.78
N ALA A 2 -30.11 -33.31 -11.84
CA ALA A 2 -28.96 -34.20 -11.88
C ALA A 2 -27.88 -33.71 -10.89
N GLN A 3 -27.60 -34.52 -9.86
CA GLN A 3 -26.41 -34.36 -9.04
C GLN A 3 -25.20 -34.66 -9.94
N ARG A 4 -24.48 -33.61 -10.36
CA ARG A 4 -23.14 -33.77 -10.92
C ARG A 4 -22.23 -34.21 -9.78
N THR A 5 -22.12 -35.51 -9.57
CA THR A 5 -20.99 -36.08 -8.84
C THR A 5 -19.75 -35.79 -9.68
N ILE A 6 -18.99 -34.76 -9.32
CA ILE A 6 -17.66 -34.56 -9.90
C ILE A 6 -16.87 -35.77 -9.41
N GLN A 7 -16.63 -36.72 -10.31
CA GLN A 7 -15.75 -37.85 -10.06
C GLN A 7 -14.34 -37.24 -9.93
N LEU A 8 -13.94 -36.87 -8.71
CA LEU A 8 -12.59 -36.40 -8.44
C LEU A 8 -11.65 -37.60 -8.63
N ASP A 9 -10.76 -37.45 -9.60
CA ASP A 9 -9.80 -38.46 -9.99
C ASP A 9 -8.77 -38.66 -8.87
N GLN A 10 -8.80 -39.81 -8.20
CA GLN A 10 -7.98 -40.13 -7.01
C GLN A 10 -6.48 -40.02 -7.31
N GLU A 11 -6.09 -40.23 -8.57
CA GLU A 11 -4.71 -40.07 -9.07
C GLU A 11 -4.20 -38.62 -8.95
N LYS A 12 -5.07 -37.62 -9.13
CA LYS A 12 -4.70 -36.19 -9.08
C LYS A 12 -4.44 -35.68 -7.66
N LEU A 13 -4.79 -36.46 -6.64
CA LEU A 13 -4.60 -36.16 -5.23
C LEU A 13 -3.56 -37.07 -4.57
N SER A 14 -2.76 -37.77 -5.38
CA SER A 14 -1.65 -38.59 -4.91
C SER A 14 -0.36 -37.78 -4.79
N CYS A 15 0.46 -38.13 -3.81
CA CYS A 15 1.80 -37.59 -3.64
C CYS A 15 2.75 -38.28 -4.62
N SER A 16 3.46 -37.53 -5.44
CA SER A 16 4.41 -38.07 -6.42
C SER A 16 5.70 -38.68 -5.82
N ILE A 17 5.92 -38.53 -4.50
CA ILE A 17 7.04 -39.13 -3.78
C ILE A 17 6.66 -40.52 -3.24
N CYS A 18 5.57 -40.63 -2.48
CA CYS A 18 5.15 -41.90 -1.87
C CYS A 18 4.08 -42.66 -2.66
N LEU A 19 3.53 -42.06 -3.71
CA LEU A 19 2.50 -42.61 -4.59
C LEU A 19 1.18 -42.96 -3.87
N GLN A 20 0.95 -42.37 -2.69
CA GLN A 20 -0.27 -42.52 -1.91
C GLN A 20 -1.07 -41.23 -1.91
N LEU A 21 -2.36 -41.28 -1.55
CA LEU A 21 -3.15 -40.08 -1.26
C LEU A 21 -2.42 -39.17 -0.27
N LEU A 22 -2.43 -37.87 -0.56
CA LEU A 22 -1.70 -36.87 0.21
C LEU A 22 -2.08 -36.93 1.71
N LYS A 23 -1.08 -37.04 2.59
CA LYS A 23 -1.23 -36.91 4.04
C LYS A 23 -0.64 -35.58 4.46
N LEU A 24 -1.44 -34.73 5.12
CA LEU A 24 -1.07 -33.34 5.43
C LEU A 24 -0.52 -32.64 4.17
N PRO A 25 -1.36 -32.43 3.14
CA PRO A 25 -0.92 -31.87 1.87
C PRO A 25 -0.27 -30.50 2.08
N VAL A 26 0.86 -30.28 1.43
CA VAL A 26 1.54 -28.98 1.34
C VAL A 26 1.75 -28.65 -0.12
N THR A 27 1.48 -27.41 -0.50
CA THR A 27 1.71 -26.88 -1.84
C THR A 27 2.92 -25.96 -1.80
N ILE A 28 3.96 -26.28 -2.58
CA ILE A 28 5.19 -25.47 -2.69
C ILE A 28 5.03 -24.38 -3.78
N PRO A 29 5.90 -23.35 -3.87
CA PRO A 29 5.65 -22.17 -4.70
C PRO A 29 5.40 -22.43 -6.20
N CYS A 30 5.93 -23.53 -6.75
CA CYS A 30 5.66 -23.93 -8.14
C CYS A 30 4.28 -24.59 -8.35
N GLY A 31 3.45 -24.70 -7.31
CA GLY A 31 2.09 -25.23 -7.36
C GLY A 31 1.95 -26.75 -7.18
N HIS A 32 3.05 -27.50 -7.16
CA HIS A 32 3.02 -28.94 -6.88
C HIS A 32 2.75 -29.22 -5.40
N SER A 33 2.04 -30.32 -5.13
CA SER A 33 1.62 -30.68 -3.78
C SER A 33 2.13 -32.05 -3.36
N TYR A 34 2.58 -32.16 -2.11
CA TYR A 34 3.19 -33.35 -1.53
C TYR A 34 2.69 -33.56 -0.11
N CYS A 35 2.91 -34.76 0.46
CA CYS A 35 2.81 -34.92 1.90
C CYS A 35 3.88 -34.05 2.58
N MET A 36 3.52 -33.37 3.67
CA MET A 36 4.44 -32.55 4.48
C MET A 36 5.76 -33.29 4.75
N ASP A 37 5.68 -34.53 5.21
CA ASP A 37 6.88 -35.30 5.59
C ASP A 37 7.68 -35.74 4.36
N CYS A 38 7.02 -36.04 3.25
CA CYS A 38 7.71 -36.46 2.02
C CYS A 38 8.58 -35.34 1.45
N ILE A 39 8.06 -34.10 1.39
CA ILE A 39 8.83 -32.97 0.85
C ILE A 39 9.93 -32.50 1.80
N LYS A 40 9.72 -32.60 3.13
CA LYS A 40 10.77 -32.33 4.12
C LYS A 40 11.94 -33.29 3.97
N ASN A 41 11.67 -34.59 4.00
CA ASN A 41 12.72 -35.61 3.87
C ASN A 41 13.49 -35.47 2.55
N TYR A 42 12.79 -35.16 1.45
CA TYR A 42 13.43 -34.92 0.15
C TYR A 42 14.42 -33.75 0.18
N TRP A 43 14.07 -32.63 0.84
CA TRP A 43 14.97 -31.49 0.98
C TRP A 43 16.13 -31.76 1.94
N ASP A 44 15.88 -32.50 3.03
CA ASP A 44 16.90 -32.88 4.00
C ASP A 44 17.98 -33.78 3.37
N GLU A 45 17.61 -34.64 2.40
CA GLU A 45 18.56 -35.53 1.71
C GLU A 45 19.37 -34.86 0.60
N LYS A 46 18.85 -33.81 -0.04
CA LYS A 46 19.41 -33.25 -1.30
C LYS A 46 20.23 -31.97 -1.14
N GLU A 47 20.39 -31.45 0.08
CA GLU A 47 21.02 -30.14 0.40
C GLU A 47 20.51 -28.95 -0.45
N THR A 48 19.41 -29.15 -1.19
CA THR A 48 18.86 -28.20 -2.17
C THR A 48 17.34 -28.23 -2.11
N HIS A 49 16.74 -27.06 -1.93
CA HIS A 49 15.28 -26.90 -1.85
C HIS A 49 14.67 -26.88 -3.25
N SER A 50 14.67 -28.02 -3.93
CA SER A 50 14.13 -28.14 -5.29
C SER A 50 12.80 -28.91 -5.33
N CYS A 51 11.96 -28.62 -6.33
CA CYS A 51 10.74 -29.38 -6.57
C CYS A 51 11.05 -30.76 -7.18
N PRO A 52 10.57 -31.88 -6.59
CA PRO A 52 10.75 -33.23 -7.15
C PRO A 52 10.24 -33.41 -8.58
N GLN A 53 9.19 -32.68 -8.98
CA GLN A 53 8.54 -32.83 -10.28
C GLN A 53 9.11 -31.90 -11.36
N CYS A 54 9.16 -30.59 -11.11
CA CYS A 54 9.61 -29.60 -12.11
C CYS A 54 11.08 -29.18 -11.95
N ARG A 55 11.76 -29.61 -10.88
CA ARG A 55 13.18 -29.31 -10.58
C ARG A 55 13.50 -27.82 -10.33
N GLU A 56 12.49 -26.98 -10.19
CA GLU A 56 12.65 -25.58 -9.80
C GLU A 56 13.29 -25.47 -8.40
N ILE A 57 14.29 -24.60 -8.26
CA ILE A 57 15.08 -24.42 -7.03
C ILE A 57 14.60 -23.16 -6.31
N PHE A 58 14.39 -23.25 -5.00
CA PHE A 58 13.92 -22.15 -4.17
C PHE A 58 15.02 -21.62 -3.23
N THR A 59 15.32 -20.32 -3.33
CA THR A 59 16.22 -19.59 -2.43
C THR A 59 15.57 -18.25 -2.05
N PRO A 60 15.21 -18.01 -0.77
CA PRO A 60 15.43 -18.84 0.42
C PRO A 60 14.50 -20.08 0.50
N GLN A 61 14.74 -20.95 1.49
CA GLN A 61 13.93 -22.16 1.75
C GLN A 61 12.44 -21.79 1.94
N PRO A 62 11.52 -22.43 1.21
CA PRO A 62 10.08 -22.19 1.41
C PRO A 62 9.60 -22.70 2.76
N VAL A 63 8.76 -21.91 3.44
CA VAL A 63 8.05 -22.36 4.64
C VAL A 63 6.91 -23.30 4.24
N LEU A 64 6.92 -24.51 4.78
CA LEU A 64 5.90 -25.52 4.50
C LEU A 64 4.68 -25.32 5.41
N VAL A 65 3.54 -25.01 4.80
CA VAL A 65 2.25 -24.84 5.49
C VAL A 65 1.22 -25.80 4.91
N LYS A 66 0.40 -26.40 5.77
CA LYS A 66 -0.67 -27.31 5.36
C LYS A 66 -1.66 -26.58 4.44
N ASN A 67 -1.94 -27.16 3.28
CA ASN A 67 -3.02 -26.75 2.39
C ASN A 67 -4.36 -27.26 2.95
N THR A 68 -5.15 -26.35 3.52
CA THR A 68 -6.43 -26.66 4.17
C THR A 68 -7.47 -27.15 3.17
N MET A 69 -7.54 -26.56 1.97
CA MET A 69 -8.50 -26.95 0.94
C MET A 69 -8.29 -28.38 0.45
N LEU A 70 -7.03 -28.77 0.15
CA LEU A 70 -6.73 -30.15 -0.24
C LEU A 70 -7.00 -31.13 0.90
N ALA A 71 -6.71 -30.74 2.14
CA ALA A 71 -6.99 -31.58 3.30
C ALA A 71 -8.50 -31.85 3.47
N GLU A 72 -9.34 -30.83 3.32
CA GLU A 72 -10.80 -30.98 3.40
C GLU A 72 -11.35 -31.91 2.30
N LEU A 73 -10.89 -31.73 1.05
CA LEU A 73 -11.30 -32.59 -0.07
C LEU A 73 -10.94 -34.06 0.14
N LEU A 74 -9.76 -34.34 0.69
CA LEU A 74 -9.30 -35.69 1.00
C LEU A 74 -10.13 -36.35 2.10
N GLU A 75 -10.58 -35.59 3.10
CA GLU A 75 -11.49 -36.10 4.13
C GLU A 75 -12.88 -36.42 3.59
N ASP A 76 -13.38 -35.61 2.64
CA ASP A 76 -14.67 -35.89 2.00
C ASP A 76 -14.62 -37.11 1.08
N LEU A 77 -13.49 -37.36 0.41
CA LEU A 77 -13.27 -38.60 -0.35
C LEU A 77 -13.24 -39.84 0.55
N LYS A 78 -12.57 -39.78 1.70
CA LYS A 78 -12.56 -40.89 2.68
C LYS A 78 -13.96 -41.20 3.22
N LYS A 79 -14.78 -40.18 3.46
CA LYS A 79 -16.18 -40.36 3.88
C LYS A 79 -17.04 -41.01 2.81
N ALA A 80 -16.75 -40.74 1.53
CA ALA A 80 -17.49 -41.31 0.40
C ALA A 80 -17.16 -42.80 0.18
N GLU A 81 -15.94 -43.26 0.46
CA GLU A 81 -15.54 -44.67 0.34
C GLU A 81 -16.16 -45.58 1.42
N HIS A 82 -16.62 -45.04 2.55
CA HIS A 82 -17.12 -45.79 3.73
C HIS A 82 -18.63 -46.15 3.72
N LEU A 83 -19.35 -45.99 2.60
CA LEU A 83 -20.81 -46.20 2.53
C LEU A 83 -21.28 -47.63 2.20
N THR A 84 -20.48 -48.67 2.44
CA THR A 84 -20.93 -50.07 2.40
C THR A 84 -21.22 -50.60 3.82
N ALA A 85 -22.47 -51.03 4.05
CA ALA A 85 -23.15 -51.35 5.32
C ALA A 85 -22.28 -51.89 6.50
N SER A 86 -22.27 -51.15 7.62
CA SER A 86 -21.64 -51.49 8.92
C SER A 86 -22.67 -51.98 9.98
N PRO A 87 -22.28 -52.85 10.93
CA PRO A 87 -23.06 -53.24 12.13
C PRO A 87 -23.70 -52.08 12.92
N ASP A 88 -23.14 -50.87 12.85
CA ASP A 88 -23.69 -49.67 13.50
C ASP A 88 -25.08 -49.29 12.99
N HIS A 89 -25.39 -49.63 11.73
CA HIS A 89 -26.73 -49.42 11.18
C HIS A 89 -27.79 -50.32 11.81
N LEU A 90 -27.43 -51.56 12.17
CA LEU A 90 -28.35 -52.51 12.79
C LEU A 90 -28.66 -52.10 14.23
N ILE A 91 -27.63 -51.75 15.02
CA ILE A 91 -27.80 -51.27 16.40
C ILE A 91 -28.69 -50.02 16.41
N LYS A 92 -28.44 -49.06 15.50
CA LYS A 92 -29.23 -47.83 15.38
C LYS A 92 -30.68 -48.08 14.91
N ALA A 93 -30.91 -49.09 14.09
CA ALA A 93 -32.25 -49.49 13.68
C ALA A 93 -33.01 -50.14 14.85
N THR A 94 -32.36 -51.01 15.63
CA THR A 94 -32.94 -51.65 16.81
C THR A 94 -33.26 -50.63 17.93
N SER A 95 -32.37 -49.67 18.21
CA SER A 95 -32.64 -48.61 19.19
C SER A 95 -33.85 -47.74 18.81
N LYS A 96 -33.98 -47.40 17.52
CA LYS A 96 -35.14 -46.64 17.01
C LYS A 96 -36.45 -47.41 17.13
N LEU A 97 -36.44 -48.73 17.06
CA LEU A 97 -37.64 -49.54 17.24
C LEU A 97 -38.06 -49.57 18.71
N GLN A 98 -37.10 -49.69 19.64
CA GLN A 98 -37.37 -49.64 21.09
C GLN A 98 -37.90 -48.27 21.54
N GLU A 99 -37.43 -47.17 20.94
CA GLU A 99 -37.93 -45.80 21.21
C GLU A 99 -39.40 -45.58 20.84
N ASN A 100 -40.00 -46.45 20.00
CA ASN A 100 -41.41 -46.34 19.60
C ASN A 100 -42.36 -47.18 20.46
N ILE A 101 -41.84 -47.96 21.42
CA ILE A 101 -42.63 -48.81 22.31
C ILE A 101 -42.88 -48.11 23.64
N CYS A 102 -44.11 -48.16 24.13
CA CYS A 102 -44.49 -47.56 25.40
C CYS A 102 -43.79 -48.30 26.54
N PRO A 103 -42.97 -47.62 27.36
CA PRO A 103 -42.18 -48.27 28.40
C PRO A 103 -43.02 -48.85 29.55
N ARG A 104 -44.30 -48.46 29.66
CA ARG A 104 -45.22 -48.94 30.71
C ARG A 104 -46.10 -50.10 30.28
N HIS A 105 -46.46 -50.12 29.00
CA HIS A 105 -47.49 -51.03 28.49
C HIS A 105 -46.96 -52.00 27.44
N ASP A 106 -45.70 -51.85 27.02
CA ASP A 106 -45.07 -52.64 25.95
C ASP A 106 -45.84 -52.58 24.61
N GLU A 107 -46.57 -51.48 24.39
CA GLU A 107 -47.43 -51.24 23.22
C GLU A 107 -46.91 -50.11 22.35
N GLU A 108 -47.11 -50.21 21.03
CA GLU A 108 -46.61 -49.21 20.08
C GLU A 108 -47.25 -47.82 20.29
N MET A 109 -46.42 -46.79 20.30
CA MET A 109 -46.83 -45.40 20.48
C MET A 109 -47.21 -44.75 19.14
N LYS A 110 -48.51 -44.86 18.79
CA LYS A 110 -49.08 -44.31 17.54
C LYS A 110 -49.86 -43.01 17.71
N ILE A 111 -50.08 -42.56 18.94
CA ILE A 111 -50.88 -41.38 19.29
C ILE A 111 -49.96 -40.28 19.79
N PHE A 112 -50.19 -39.03 19.40
CA PHE A 112 -49.47 -37.87 19.92
C PHE A 112 -50.38 -37.08 20.85
N CYS A 113 -49.93 -36.86 22.08
CA CYS A 113 -50.60 -35.97 23.01
C CYS A 113 -50.08 -34.54 22.80
N CYS A 114 -50.94 -33.65 22.30
CA CYS A 114 -50.60 -32.26 22.04
C CYS A 114 -50.35 -31.47 23.33
N THR A 115 -51.05 -31.82 24.42
CA THR A 115 -50.88 -31.19 25.73
C THR A 115 -49.48 -31.44 26.29
N ASP A 116 -49.03 -32.70 26.27
CA ASP A 116 -47.74 -33.11 26.86
C ASP A 116 -46.58 -33.19 25.85
N GLN A 117 -46.87 -32.92 24.58
CA GLN A 117 -45.93 -32.97 23.45
C GLN A 117 -45.11 -34.27 23.34
N ARG A 118 -45.77 -35.42 23.54
CA ARG A 118 -45.13 -36.74 23.48
C ARG A 118 -46.00 -37.78 22.78
N CYS A 119 -45.35 -38.79 22.19
CA CYS A 119 -46.03 -39.96 21.67
C CYS A 119 -46.44 -40.88 22.83
N ILE A 120 -47.64 -41.46 22.76
CA ILE A 120 -48.24 -42.37 23.75
C ILE A 120 -48.91 -43.56 23.05
N CYS A 121 -49.14 -44.66 23.78
CA CYS A 121 -49.96 -45.79 23.31
C CYS A 121 -51.45 -45.60 23.66
N TYR A 122 -52.30 -46.49 23.16
CA TYR A 122 -53.75 -46.45 23.41
C TYR A 122 -54.12 -46.60 24.90
N LEU A 123 -53.40 -47.44 25.66
CA LEU A 123 -53.64 -47.62 27.10
C LEU A 123 -53.33 -46.36 27.91
N CYS A 124 -52.29 -45.60 27.54
CA CYS A 124 -52.01 -44.28 28.11
C CYS A 124 -53.12 -43.27 27.83
N LEU A 125 -53.71 -43.30 26.63
CA LEU A 125 -54.85 -42.44 26.27
C LEU A 125 -56.06 -42.74 27.15
N MET A 126 -56.39 -44.01 27.38
CA MET A 126 -57.59 -44.39 28.15
C MET A 126 -57.48 -44.11 29.65
N ASN A 127 -56.26 -43.97 30.17
CA ASN A 127 -55.97 -43.75 31.58
C ASN A 127 -55.51 -42.29 31.82
N GLU A 128 -54.19 -42.08 31.88
CA GLU A 128 -53.57 -40.81 32.30
C GLU A 128 -53.84 -39.61 31.37
N HIS A 129 -54.10 -39.86 30.09
CA HIS A 129 -54.26 -38.81 29.06
C HIS A 129 -55.69 -38.69 28.54
N LYS A 130 -56.69 -39.19 29.27
CA LYS A 130 -58.08 -39.29 28.81
C LYS A 130 -58.69 -37.95 28.41
N ASP A 131 -58.36 -36.90 29.17
CA ASP A 131 -58.90 -35.55 28.96
C ASP A 131 -57.93 -34.62 28.21
N HIS A 132 -56.83 -35.15 27.68
CA HIS A 132 -55.85 -34.36 26.93
C HIS A 132 -56.21 -34.27 25.43
N VAL A 133 -55.76 -33.19 24.79
CA VAL A 133 -55.90 -33.05 23.34
C VAL A 133 -54.92 -34.02 22.68
N THR A 134 -55.44 -34.97 21.93
CA THR A 134 -54.64 -35.98 21.23
C THR A 134 -55.00 -36.06 19.76
N VAL A 135 -54.01 -36.44 18.95
CA VAL A 135 -54.13 -36.68 17.51
C VAL A 135 -53.31 -37.93 17.16
N SER A 136 -53.45 -38.46 15.94
CA SER A 136 -52.51 -39.50 15.51
C SER A 136 -51.11 -38.93 15.32
N ALA A 137 -50.07 -39.69 15.68
CA ALA A 137 -48.69 -39.25 15.49
C ALA A 137 -48.36 -38.97 14.01
N ALA A 138 -49.05 -39.65 13.08
CA ALA A 138 -48.94 -39.39 11.65
C ALA A 138 -49.51 -38.01 11.26
N ALA A 139 -50.67 -37.63 11.81
CA ALA A 139 -51.29 -36.33 11.53
C ALA A 139 -50.44 -35.17 12.07
N GLU A 140 -49.97 -35.27 13.32
CA GLU A 140 -49.10 -34.22 13.90
C GLU A 140 -47.79 -34.09 13.12
N ARG A 141 -47.15 -35.23 12.78
CA ARG A 141 -45.95 -35.24 11.94
C ARG A 141 -46.21 -34.53 10.61
N ALA A 142 -47.33 -34.79 9.95
CA ALA A 142 -47.66 -34.15 8.68
C ALA A 142 -47.77 -32.62 8.82
N GLU A 143 -48.37 -32.11 9.90
CA GLU A 143 -48.45 -30.66 10.12
C GLU A 143 -47.08 -30.05 10.48
N LYS A 144 -46.30 -30.69 11.36
CA LYS A 144 -44.93 -30.23 11.67
C LYS A 144 -44.04 -30.27 10.44
N GLN A 145 -44.18 -31.28 9.58
CA GLN A 145 -43.45 -31.38 8.31
C GLN A 145 -43.79 -30.22 7.37
N LYS A 146 -45.07 -29.83 7.25
CA LYS A 146 -45.47 -28.64 6.50
C LYS A 146 -44.85 -27.37 7.10
N GLY A 147 -44.86 -27.25 8.43
CA GLY A 147 -44.22 -26.16 9.16
C GLY A 147 -42.72 -26.04 8.86
N LEU A 148 -42.00 -27.17 8.90
CA LEU A 148 -40.59 -27.24 8.53
C LEU A 148 -40.36 -26.85 7.06
N GLY A 149 -41.23 -27.29 6.14
CA GLY A 149 -41.19 -26.89 4.73
C GLY A 149 -41.30 -25.38 4.55
N ARG A 150 -42.27 -24.73 5.22
CA ARG A 150 -42.45 -23.27 5.21
C ARG A 150 -41.22 -22.55 5.77
N ASN A 151 -40.67 -23.01 6.89
CA ASN A 151 -39.49 -22.41 7.50
C ASN A 151 -38.24 -22.58 6.63
N ARG A 152 -38.07 -23.76 6.02
CA ARG A 152 -36.98 -24.02 5.07
C ARG A 152 -37.03 -23.06 3.90
N GLN A 153 -38.21 -22.81 3.33
CA GLN A 153 -38.37 -21.84 2.23
C GLN A 153 -37.99 -20.42 2.67
N LYS A 154 -38.42 -19.98 3.86
CA LYS A 154 -38.03 -18.68 4.43
C LYS A 154 -36.51 -18.56 4.60
N PHE A 155 -35.85 -19.61 5.10
CA PHE A 155 -34.39 -19.58 5.25
C PHE A 155 -33.67 -19.51 3.91
N LEU A 156 -34.09 -20.30 2.92
CA LEU A 156 -33.50 -20.25 1.58
C LEU A 156 -33.64 -18.88 0.93
N GLN A 157 -34.79 -18.23 1.09
CA GLN A 157 -34.99 -16.86 0.62
C GLN A 157 -34.04 -15.86 1.31
N ARG A 158 -33.93 -15.91 2.64
CA ARG A 158 -33.02 -15.03 3.39
C ARG A 158 -31.55 -15.26 3.00
N ILE A 159 -31.14 -16.52 2.80
CA ILE A 159 -29.78 -16.84 2.33
C ILE A 159 -29.53 -16.17 0.98
N GLN A 160 -30.45 -16.33 0.02
CA GLN A 160 -30.31 -15.73 -1.31
C GLN A 160 -30.27 -14.20 -1.27
N GLU A 161 -31.07 -13.57 -0.41
CA GLU A 161 -31.04 -12.12 -0.18
C GLU A 161 -29.69 -11.68 0.39
N ARG A 162 -29.17 -12.37 1.41
CA ARG A 162 -27.86 -12.06 2.00
C ARG A 162 -26.70 -12.30 1.04
N GLU A 163 -26.77 -13.31 0.18
CA GLU A 163 -25.78 -13.52 -0.88
C GLU A 163 -25.76 -12.36 -1.89
N LYS A 164 -26.92 -11.75 -2.17
CA LYS A 164 -26.98 -10.52 -2.99
C LYS A 164 -26.37 -9.33 -2.24
N ASP A 165 -26.68 -9.17 -0.95
CA ASP A 165 -26.12 -8.10 -0.12
C ASP A 165 -24.59 -8.16 -0.09
N VAL A 166 -24.01 -9.35 0.11
CA VAL A 166 -22.55 -9.56 0.11
C VAL A 166 -21.92 -9.14 -1.22
N LYS A 167 -22.55 -9.48 -2.36
CA LYS A 167 -22.08 -9.04 -3.68
C LYS A 167 -22.10 -7.52 -3.83
N ILE A 168 -23.11 -6.84 -3.28
CA ILE A 168 -23.18 -5.38 -3.29
C ILE A 168 -22.07 -4.78 -2.43
N ILE A 169 -21.85 -5.33 -1.23
CA ILE A 169 -20.78 -4.87 -0.33
C ILE A 169 -19.42 -5.02 -1.01
N HIS A 170 -19.17 -6.15 -1.68
CA HIS A 170 -17.92 -6.37 -2.42
C HIS A 170 -17.67 -5.28 -3.47
N ARG A 171 -18.67 -4.96 -4.31
CA ARG A 171 -18.57 -3.88 -5.30
C ARG A 171 -18.32 -2.51 -4.66
N LYS A 172 -18.91 -2.25 -3.49
CA LYS A 172 -18.66 -0.99 -2.75
C LYS A 172 -17.22 -0.91 -2.24
N VAL A 173 -16.67 -2.00 -1.72
CA VAL A 173 -15.26 -2.05 -1.29
C VAL A 173 -14.33 -1.81 -2.49
N GLU A 174 -14.59 -2.45 -3.63
CA GLU A 174 -13.83 -2.19 -4.87
C GLU A 174 -13.90 -0.73 -5.28
N ALA A 175 -15.09 -0.12 -5.24
CA ALA A 175 -15.26 1.30 -5.58
C ALA A 175 -14.50 2.24 -4.63
N ILE A 176 -14.48 1.93 -3.32
CA ILE A 176 -13.71 2.68 -2.33
C ILE A 176 -12.21 2.59 -2.64
N ASN A 177 -11.69 1.38 -2.92
CA ASN A 177 -10.29 1.18 -3.25
C ASN A 177 -9.89 1.95 -4.53
N LEU A 178 -10.69 1.85 -5.59
CA LEU A 178 -10.45 2.59 -6.84
C LEU A 178 -10.47 4.11 -6.62
N SER A 179 -11.37 4.60 -5.77
CA SER A 179 -11.44 6.01 -5.41
C SER A 179 -10.22 6.47 -4.62
N ALA A 180 -9.76 5.67 -3.66
CA ALA A 180 -8.56 5.95 -2.87
C ALA A 180 -7.31 5.99 -3.77
N ASP A 181 -7.13 4.99 -4.64
CA ASP A 181 -6.03 4.93 -5.60
C ASP A 181 -6.02 6.13 -6.56
N LYS A 182 -7.21 6.58 -6.99
CA LYS A 182 -7.34 7.78 -7.82
C LYS A 182 -6.87 9.01 -7.05
N ALA A 183 -7.33 9.20 -5.82
CA ALA A 183 -6.93 10.33 -4.99
C ALA A 183 -5.40 10.35 -4.74
N PHE A 184 -4.79 9.19 -4.45
CA PHE A 184 -3.33 9.08 -4.31
C PHE A 184 -2.58 9.50 -5.58
N ARG A 185 -3.01 9.03 -6.76
CA ARG A 185 -2.40 9.43 -8.03
C ARG A 185 -2.51 10.93 -8.30
N GLU A 186 -3.64 11.54 -7.93
CA GLU A 186 -3.82 13.00 -8.07
C GLU A 186 -2.88 13.75 -7.13
N CYS A 187 -2.72 13.31 -5.88
CA CYS A 187 -1.75 13.87 -4.94
C CYS A 187 -0.31 13.74 -5.45
N ASP A 188 0.10 12.55 -5.89
CA ASP A 188 1.46 12.30 -6.42
C ASP A 188 1.76 13.20 -7.61
N LYS A 189 0.78 13.42 -8.50
CA LYS A 189 0.93 14.33 -9.62
C LYS A 189 1.19 15.76 -9.15
N VAL A 190 0.42 16.26 -8.18
CA VAL A 190 0.60 17.61 -7.63
C VAL A 190 1.98 17.76 -7.00
N PHE A 191 2.44 16.78 -6.21
CA PHE A 191 3.77 16.81 -5.61
C PHE A 191 4.87 16.76 -6.67
N LYS A 192 4.73 15.92 -7.70
CA LYS A 192 5.69 15.86 -8.81
C LYS A 192 5.79 17.19 -9.56
N ASP A 193 4.67 17.84 -9.82
CA ASP A 193 4.62 19.15 -10.48
C ASP A 193 5.31 20.23 -9.62
N LEU A 194 5.11 20.18 -8.29
CA LEU A 194 5.77 21.09 -7.34
C LEU A 194 7.29 20.89 -7.29
N ILE A 195 7.75 19.64 -7.20
CA ILE A 195 9.18 19.33 -7.21
C ILE A 195 9.81 19.84 -8.51
N SER A 196 9.17 19.58 -9.65
CA SER A 196 9.65 20.02 -10.97
C SER A 196 9.75 21.55 -11.06
N LEU A 197 8.77 22.27 -10.48
CA LEU A 197 8.78 23.73 -10.40
C LEU A 197 9.97 24.24 -9.57
N ILE A 198 10.21 23.64 -8.40
CA ILE A 198 11.31 24.02 -7.50
C ILE A 198 12.66 23.77 -8.19
N GLU A 199 12.85 22.61 -8.80
CA GLU A 199 14.08 22.26 -9.51
C GLU A 199 14.36 23.21 -10.69
N ARG A 200 13.33 23.56 -11.45
CA ARG A 200 13.44 24.54 -12.54
C ARG A 200 13.84 25.92 -12.01
N LYS A 201 13.18 26.40 -10.95
CA LYS A 201 13.51 27.70 -10.34
C LYS A 201 14.93 27.71 -9.76
N SER A 202 15.35 26.63 -9.11
CA SER A 202 16.72 26.43 -8.64
C SER A 202 17.73 26.52 -9.79
N SER A 203 17.43 25.90 -10.93
CA SER A 203 18.27 25.94 -12.13
C SER A 203 18.36 27.34 -12.73
N GLU A 204 17.24 28.06 -12.82
CA GLU A 204 17.21 29.47 -13.27
C GLU A 204 18.11 30.36 -12.40
N VAL A 205 18.05 30.19 -11.07
CA VAL A 205 18.90 30.95 -10.13
C VAL A 205 20.38 30.57 -10.30
N LYS A 206 20.71 29.28 -10.35
CA LYS A 206 22.08 28.80 -10.58
C LYS A 206 22.67 29.37 -11.87
N GLN A 207 21.88 29.40 -12.95
CA GLN A 207 22.33 29.93 -14.24
C GLN A 207 22.62 31.43 -14.18
N LYS A 208 21.76 32.23 -13.52
CA LYS A 208 22.00 33.67 -13.31
C LYS A 208 23.28 33.94 -12.50
N ILE A 209 23.50 33.15 -11.45
CA ILE A 209 24.72 33.25 -10.64
C ILE A 209 25.95 32.97 -11.50
N ARG A 210 25.91 31.88 -12.29
CA ARG A 210 27.04 31.49 -13.17
C ARG A 210 27.28 32.51 -14.28
N SER A 211 26.24 33.08 -14.89
CA SER A 211 26.41 34.08 -15.94
C SER A 211 27.03 35.38 -15.40
N LYS A 212 26.59 35.84 -14.22
CA LYS A 212 27.20 37.01 -13.55
C LYS A 212 28.65 36.73 -13.17
N GLN A 213 28.93 35.56 -12.57
CA GLN A 213 30.29 35.13 -12.26
C GLN A 213 31.19 35.16 -13.50
N LYS A 214 30.73 34.59 -14.62
CA LYS A 214 31.51 34.53 -15.86
C LYS A 214 31.77 35.92 -16.45
N SER A 215 30.77 36.81 -16.43
CA SER A 215 30.91 38.19 -16.92
C SER A 215 31.96 38.98 -16.13
N GLU A 216 31.94 38.89 -14.80
CA GLU A 216 32.93 39.59 -13.96
C GLU A 216 34.32 38.97 -14.10
N GLN A 217 34.43 37.64 -14.22
CA GLN A 217 35.71 36.98 -14.52
C GLN A 217 36.31 37.45 -15.84
N ASN A 218 35.49 37.59 -16.90
CA ASN A 218 35.96 38.09 -18.18
C ASN A 218 36.46 39.55 -18.07
N ARG A 219 35.74 40.42 -17.36
CA ARG A 219 36.18 41.82 -17.10
C ARG A 219 37.53 41.88 -16.36
N VAL A 220 37.72 41.03 -15.37
CA VAL A 220 39.00 40.95 -14.63
C VAL A 220 40.12 40.46 -15.55
N LYS A 221 39.85 39.46 -16.40
CA LYS A 221 40.83 38.93 -17.34
C LYS A 221 41.26 39.97 -18.38
N GLU A 222 40.32 40.72 -18.96
CA GLU A 222 40.64 41.81 -19.90
C GLU A 222 41.53 42.89 -19.25
N LEU A 223 41.29 43.21 -17.98
CA LEU A 223 42.13 44.16 -17.25
C LEU A 223 43.53 43.57 -16.98
N GLN A 224 43.60 42.29 -16.60
CA GLN A 224 44.87 41.60 -16.41
C GLN A 224 45.71 41.66 -17.69
N GLU A 225 45.12 41.33 -18.85
CA GLU A 225 45.80 41.38 -20.16
C GLU A 225 46.33 42.79 -20.48
N LYS A 226 45.56 43.86 -20.14
CA LYS A 226 46.01 45.25 -20.29
C LYS A 226 47.21 45.59 -19.40
N ILE A 227 47.19 45.17 -18.13
CA ILE A 227 48.32 45.40 -17.20
C ILE A 227 49.56 44.64 -17.68
N GLU A 228 49.39 43.39 -18.09
CA GLU A 228 50.50 42.58 -18.61
C GLU A 228 51.12 43.20 -19.86
N GLN A 229 50.30 43.77 -20.76
CA GLN A 229 50.79 44.52 -21.91
C GLN A 229 51.56 45.78 -21.49
N GLU A 230 51.04 46.55 -20.53
CA GLU A 230 51.74 47.73 -20.01
C GLU A 230 53.09 47.36 -19.37
N ILE A 231 53.16 46.25 -18.61
CA ILE A 231 54.43 45.75 -18.05
C ILE A 231 55.41 45.41 -19.17
N ARG A 232 54.97 44.74 -20.24
CA ARG A 232 55.83 44.44 -21.39
C ARG A 232 56.36 45.72 -22.04
N ASP A 233 55.50 46.73 -22.22
CA ASP A 233 55.88 48.02 -22.81
C ASP A 233 56.81 48.85 -21.92
N LEU A 234 56.64 48.78 -20.60
CA LEU A 234 57.54 49.41 -19.64
C LEU A 234 58.91 48.72 -19.61
N ARG A 235 58.94 47.38 -19.60
CA ARG A 235 60.20 46.61 -19.66
C ARG A 235 61.00 46.88 -20.93
N ARG A 236 60.33 46.92 -22.09
CA ARG A 236 60.96 47.27 -23.37
C ARG A 236 61.61 48.66 -23.31
N ARG A 237 60.89 49.65 -22.79
CA ARG A 237 61.40 51.03 -22.65
C ARG A 237 62.57 51.11 -21.67
N ASP A 238 62.54 50.36 -20.57
CA ASP A 238 63.67 50.26 -19.66
C ASP A 238 64.94 49.75 -20.37
N THR A 239 64.80 48.70 -21.20
CA THR A 239 65.92 48.22 -22.04
C THR A 239 66.42 49.30 -23.02
N GLU A 240 65.52 50.03 -23.69
CA GLU A 240 65.88 51.12 -24.61
C GLU A 240 66.64 52.25 -23.89
N LEU A 241 66.19 52.64 -22.70
CA LEU A 241 66.87 53.63 -21.85
C LEU A 241 68.24 53.14 -21.40
N GLN A 242 68.36 51.87 -20.99
CA GLN A 242 69.65 51.27 -20.63
C GLN A 242 70.62 51.30 -21.81
N GLN A 243 70.19 50.91 -23.02
CA GLN A 243 71.02 50.95 -24.22
C GLN A 243 71.45 52.38 -24.58
N LEU A 244 70.53 53.35 -24.49
CA LEU A 244 70.85 54.74 -24.76
C LEU A 244 71.87 55.29 -23.74
N SER A 245 71.75 54.92 -22.47
CA SER A 245 72.68 55.35 -21.41
C SER A 245 74.10 54.82 -21.58
N LEU A 246 74.26 53.67 -22.27
CA LEU A 246 75.55 53.03 -22.55
C LEU A 246 76.19 53.51 -23.86
N THR A 247 75.52 54.38 -24.61
CA THR A 247 76.00 54.84 -25.92
C THR A 247 77.07 55.93 -25.76
N GLU A 248 78.23 55.79 -26.42
CA GLU A 248 79.30 56.80 -26.43
C GLU A 248 79.08 57.93 -27.46
N ASP A 249 78.15 57.75 -28.41
CA ASP A 249 77.77 58.76 -29.41
C ASP A 249 76.82 59.82 -28.82
N ASN A 250 77.37 61.01 -28.57
CA ASN A 250 76.65 62.15 -28.02
C ASN A 250 75.47 62.62 -28.89
N LEU A 251 75.55 62.54 -30.22
CA LEU A 251 74.46 62.95 -31.11
C LEU A 251 73.31 61.94 -31.07
N HIS A 252 73.63 60.64 -31.05
CA HIS A 252 72.63 59.58 -30.88
C HIS A 252 71.92 59.67 -29.53
N PHE A 253 72.65 59.97 -28.45
CA PHE A 253 72.07 60.19 -27.12
C PHE A 253 71.07 61.35 -27.14
N LEU A 254 71.49 62.53 -27.60
CA LEU A 254 70.66 63.74 -27.57
C LEU A 254 69.42 63.63 -28.48
N ASN A 255 69.55 63.01 -29.65
CA ASN A 255 68.44 62.84 -30.59
C ASN A 255 67.36 61.87 -30.07
N ASN A 256 67.73 60.80 -29.36
CA ASN A 256 66.77 59.80 -28.88
C ASN A 256 66.25 60.08 -27.46
N TYR A 257 67.00 60.82 -26.63
CA TYR A 257 66.61 61.14 -25.25
C TYR A 257 65.27 61.89 -25.17
N SER A 258 65.06 62.86 -26.06
CA SER A 258 63.83 63.66 -26.10
C SER A 258 62.59 62.79 -26.35
N SER A 259 62.67 61.84 -27.27
CA SER A 259 61.57 60.94 -27.63
C SER A 259 61.16 59.97 -26.52
N LEU A 260 62.11 59.55 -25.67
CA LEU A 260 61.84 58.60 -24.57
C LEU A 260 61.31 59.29 -23.30
N SER A 261 61.65 60.56 -23.08
CA SER A 261 61.33 61.31 -21.85
C SER A 261 59.84 61.66 -21.68
N HIS A 262 59.08 61.85 -22.77
CA HIS A 262 57.72 62.39 -22.71
C HIS A 262 56.59 61.37 -22.46
N LEU A 263 56.87 60.06 -22.40
CA LEU A 263 55.85 59.00 -22.32
C LEU A 263 55.52 58.51 -20.89
N SER A 264 56.10 59.10 -19.84
CA SER A 264 55.82 58.72 -18.44
C SER A 264 54.37 59.02 -18.01
N ALA A 265 53.61 59.80 -18.77
CA ALA A 265 52.24 60.21 -18.44
C ALA A 265 51.15 59.14 -18.66
N SER A 266 51.42 58.09 -19.45
CA SER A 266 50.41 57.07 -19.81
C SER A 266 50.03 56.12 -18.65
N THR A 267 50.92 55.93 -17.68
CA THR A 267 50.78 54.97 -16.57
C THR A 267 49.64 55.32 -15.61
N ASN A 268 49.35 56.61 -15.42
CA ASN A 268 48.32 57.09 -14.49
C ASN A 268 46.89 56.60 -14.86
N ASN A 269 46.63 56.35 -16.15
CA ASN A 269 45.30 55.97 -16.62
C ASN A 269 44.97 54.49 -16.32
N VAL A 270 45.97 53.60 -16.41
CA VAL A 270 45.80 52.18 -16.06
C VAL A 270 45.66 52.02 -14.55
N THR A 271 46.44 52.75 -13.74
CA THR A 271 46.36 52.68 -12.27
C THR A 271 44.96 53.05 -11.74
N ALA A 272 44.34 54.09 -12.29
CA ALA A 272 42.97 54.49 -11.94
C ALA A 272 41.91 53.45 -12.37
N SER A 273 42.14 52.77 -13.49
CA SER A 273 41.25 51.72 -14.01
C SER A 273 41.35 50.41 -13.19
N VAL A 274 42.55 50.08 -12.73
CA VAL A 274 42.80 48.95 -11.83
C VAL A 274 42.16 49.16 -10.48
N SER A 275 42.33 50.35 -9.88
CA SER A 275 41.75 50.69 -8.59
C SER A 275 40.21 50.61 -8.62
N ARG A 276 39.57 51.20 -9.65
CA ARG A 276 38.10 51.10 -9.82
C ARG A 276 37.59 49.67 -9.99
N THR A 277 38.34 48.80 -10.67
CA THR A 277 37.93 47.41 -10.86
C THR A 277 38.11 46.59 -9.59
N ARG A 278 39.19 46.83 -8.84
CA ARG A 278 39.42 46.26 -7.51
C ARG A 278 38.26 46.59 -6.56
N ASP A 279 37.85 47.85 -6.51
CA ASP A 279 36.76 48.30 -5.65
C ASP A 279 35.42 47.67 -6.04
N LYS A 280 35.15 47.54 -7.35
CA LYS A 280 33.95 46.84 -7.86
C LYS A 280 33.94 45.35 -7.49
N VAL A 281 35.07 44.64 -7.64
CA VAL A 281 35.17 43.23 -7.24
C VAL A 281 34.98 43.09 -5.72
N LYS A 282 35.55 44.00 -4.93
CA LYS A 282 35.40 44.02 -3.48
C LYS A 282 33.94 44.27 -3.07
N ALA A 283 33.25 45.20 -3.71
CA ALA A 283 31.83 45.48 -3.48
C ALA A 283 30.93 44.28 -3.86
N LEU A 284 31.21 43.61 -4.99
CA LEU A 284 30.47 42.42 -5.40
C LEU A 284 30.59 41.27 -4.38
N LEU A 285 31.81 41.05 -3.87
CA LEU A 285 32.09 39.99 -2.88
C LEU A 285 31.51 40.30 -1.49
N SER A 286 31.50 41.56 -1.09
CA SER A 286 31.09 41.97 0.27
C SER A 286 29.58 42.25 0.38
N ASP A 287 28.99 42.89 -0.64
CA ASP A 287 27.63 43.45 -0.52
C ASP A 287 26.59 42.77 -1.42
N GLU A 288 26.95 42.30 -2.63
CA GLU A 288 25.97 41.73 -3.56
C GLU A 288 25.81 40.21 -3.40
N TRP A 289 26.90 39.47 -3.18
CA TRP A 289 26.84 38.01 -3.04
C TRP A 289 26.00 37.53 -1.86
N PRO A 290 26.09 38.13 -0.65
CA PRO A 290 25.22 37.76 0.46
C PRO A 290 23.75 38.10 0.20
N LYS A 291 23.46 39.19 -0.54
CA LYS A 291 22.08 39.59 -0.89
C LYS A 291 21.43 38.64 -1.89
N ILE A 292 22.20 38.05 -2.80
CA ILE A 292 21.71 36.98 -3.69
C ILE A 292 21.44 35.70 -2.90
N SER A 293 22.22 35.42 -1.86
CA SER A 293 22.00 34.29 -0.94
C SER A 293 20.77 34.47 -0.04
N VAL A 294 20.49 35.71 0.39
CA VAL A 294 19.41 36.04 1.36
C VAL A 294 18.11 36.46 0.66
N GLY A 295 18.16 37.06 -0.53
CA GLY A 295 16.99 37.43 -1.32
C GLY A 295 16.15 36.23 -1.79
N THR A 296 16.74 35.03 -1.81
CA THR A 296 16.04 33.74 -2.00
C THR A 296 15.22 33.28 -0.79
N ALA A 297 15.42 33.85 0.41
CA ALA A 297 14.66 33.49 1.61
C ALA A 297 13.39 34.34 1.81
N LYS A 298 13.24 35.47 1.08
CA LYS A 298 12.15 36.44 1.27
C LYS A 298 11.14 36.52 0.12
N ALA A 299 11.35 35.80 -0.98
CA ALA A 299 10.38 35.76 -2.06
C ALA A 299 9.29 34.73 -1.76
N ASP A 300 8.27 35.13 -1.00
CA ASP A 300 6.89 34.64 -0.95
C ASP A 300 6.65 33.20 -1.45
N ILE A 301 7.30 32.22 -0.83
CA ILE A 301 6.77 30.86 -0.83
C ILE A 301 5.78 30.84 0.34
N LEU A 302 4.50 31.05 0.01
CA LEU A 302 3.37 30.74 0.89
C LEU A 302 3.34 29.21 1.12
N LEU A 303 4.29 28.70 1.89
CA LEU A 303 4.21 27.37 2.47
C LEU A 303 3.25 27.46 3.66
N PRO A 304 2.31 26.51 3.81
CA PRO A 304 1.43 26.48 4.97
C PRO A 304 2.28 26.37 6.24
N GLN A 305 2.06 27.31 7.15
CA GLN A 305 2.77 27.43 8.42
C GLN A 305 2.49 26.21 9.30
N GLY A 306 3.39 25.23 9.28
CA GLY A 306 3.47 24.11 10.23
C GLY A 306 2.26 23.17 10.28
N GLU A 307 2.41 22.07 11.01
CA GLU A 307 1.26 21.24 11.38
C GLU A 307 0.27 22.07 12.22
N PRO A 308 -1.04 22.05 11.89
CA PRO A 308 -2.05 22.75 12.66
C PRO A 308 -2.07 22.22 14.10
N LYS A 309 -1.78 23.08 15.08
CA LYS A 309 -1.70 22.70 16.51
C LYS A 309 -3.03 22.90 17.23
N THR A 310 -3.96 23.59 16.57
CA THR A 310 -5.28 23.90 17.11
C THR A 310 -6.38 23.46 16.15
N ARG A 311 -7.56 23.15 16.71
CA ARG A 311 -8.73 22.72 15.95
C ARG A 311 -9.13 23.74 14.87
N ASP A 312 -9.06 25.04 15.19
CA ASP A 312 -9.41 26.12 14.27
C ASP A 312 -8.42 26.26 13.12
N GLU A 313 -7.14 25.92 13.33
CA GLU A 313 -6.15 25.84 12.25
C GLU A 313 -6.40 24.64 11.34
N PHE A 314 -6.76 23.49 11.91
CA PHE A 314 -7.08 22.29 11.11
C PHE A 314 -8.34 22.50 10.26
N LEU A 315 -9.35 23.18 10.79
CA LEU A 315 -10.59 23.49 10.08
C LEU A 315 -10.39 24.40 8.85
N LYS A 316 -9.29 25.16 8.76
CA LYS A 316 -8.93 25.92 7.55
C LYS A 316 -8.60 25.03 6.34
N TYR A 317 -8.23 23.77 6.58
CA TYR A 317 -7.96 22.76 5.56
C TYR A 317 -9.16 21.84 5.31
N SER A 318 -10.26 22.02 6.05
CA SER A 318 -11.47 21.22 5.85
C SER A 318 -12.14 21.62 4.53
N CYS A 319 -12.38 20.64 3.65
CA CYS A 319 -13.25 20.84 2.50
C CYS A 319 -14.65 20.32 2.85
N GLN A 320 -15.67 21.06 2.41
CA GLN A 320 -17.05 20.65 2.61
C GLN A 320 -17.34 19.51 1.61
N ILE A 321 -17.51 18.29 2.11
CA ILE A 321 -17.94 17.16 1.28
C ILE A 321 -19.39 17.43 0.87
N THR A 322 -19.58 18.03 -0.31
CA THR A 322 -20.89 18.15 -0.93
C THR A 322 -21.29 16.77 -1.46
N LEU A 323 -21.99 16.01 -0.62
CA LEU A 323 -22.75 14.86 -1.09
C LEU A 323 -23.83 15.34 -2.06
N ASP A 324 -23.87 14.72 -3.25
CA ASP A 324 -24.93 14.92 -4.25
C ASP A 324 -26.31 14.93 -3.56
N PRO A 325 -27.15 15.97 -3.79
CA PRO A 325 -28.50 16.09 -3.24
C PRO A 325 -29.38 14.84 -3.42
N ASN A 326 -29.11 14.00 -4.41
CA ASN A 326 -29.85 12.75 -4.64
C ASN A 326 -29.55 11.65 -3.60
N THR A 327 -28.53 11.82 -2.76
CA THR A 327 -28.22 10.88 -1.66
C THR A 327 -28.95 11.24 -0.36
N ARG A 328 -29.54 12.44 -0.27
CA ARG A 328 -30.15 12.97 0.97
C ARG A 328 -31.53 12.40 1.29
N LYS A 329 -32.19 11.70 0.36
CA LYS A 329 -33.57 11.19 0.56
C LYS A 329 -33.68 9.90 1.38
N THR A 330 -32.58 9.26 1.78
CA THR A 330 -32.64 7.96 2.51
C THR A 330 -31.99 7.98 3.89
N ILE A 331 -31.62 9.15 4.41
CA ILE A 331 -31.10 9.34 5.79
C ILE A 331 -32.05 10.26 6.58
N GLY A 332 -33.35 10.18 6.28
CA GLY A 332 -34.42 10.73 7.10
C GLY A 332 -34.98 9.66 8.02
N GLY A 333 -34.14 9.12 8.90
CA GLY A 333 -34.53 8.12 9.88
C GLY A 333 -33.57 8.18 11.05
N GLN A 334 -34.04 8.75 12.16
CA GLN A 334 -33.30 8.90 13.40
C GLN A 334 -32.67 7.57 13.83
N SER A 335 -31.35 7.53 13.89
CA SER A 335 -30.58 6.48 14.53
C SER A 335 -29.45 7.17 15.29
N TYR A 336 -29.75 7.53 16.55
CA TYR A 336 -28.75 7.85 17.55
C TYR A 336 -27.87 6.61 17.76
N ASP A 337 -26.65 6.61 17.22
CA ASP A 337 -25.66 5.55 17.46
C ASP A 337 -24.72 5.98 18.61
N PRO A 338 -24.73 5.29 19.76
CA PRO A 338 -23.85 5.58 20.90
C PRO A 338 -22.35 5.37 20.60
N TYR A 339 -21.99 4.71 19.49
CA TYR A 339 -20.59 4.39 19.16
C TYR A 339 -19.80 5.55 18.54
N GLU A 340 -20.45 6.54 17.92
CA GLU A 340 -19.74 7.72 17.39
C GLU A 340 -19.16 8.61 18.50
N GLN A 341 -19.79 8.67 19.69
CA GLN A 341 -19.22 9.41 20.82
C GLN A 341 -17.98 8.74 21.44
N ALA A 342 -17.82 7.42 21.29
CA ALA A 342 -16.68 6.69 21.86
C ALA A 342 -15.38 6.95 21.08
N LEU A 343 -15.46 7.04 19.76
CA LEU A 343 -14.30 7.34 18.90
C LEU A 343 -13.82 8.79 19.05
N TRP A 344 -14.74 9.74 19.28
CA TRP A 344 -14.38 11.14 19.52
C TRP A 344 -13.76 11.37 20.91
N ARG A 345 -14.28 10.72 21.97
CA ARG A 345 -13.69 10.82 23.32
C ARG A 345 -12.31 10.19 23.45
N GLN A 346 -11.98 9.21 22.61
CA GLN A 346 -10.67 8.56 22.61
C GLN A 346 -9.57 9.45 22.01
N TRP A 347 -9.94 10.48 21.25
CA TRP A 347 -9.02 11.48 20.67
C TRP A 347 -8.80 12.70 21.58
N GLU A 348 -9.76 13.04 22.46
CA GLU A 348 -9.62 14.15 23.43
C GLU A 348 -8.75 13.80 24.65
N GLY A 349 -8.43 12.52 24.88
CA GLY A 349 -7.75 12.04 26.08
C GLY A 349 -6.22 11.92 26.00
N LYS A 350 -5.56 12.30 24.90
CA LYS A 350 -4.09 12.23 24.77
C LYS A 350 -3.51 13.60 24.47
N THR A 351 -3.25 14.36 25.53
CA THR A 351 -2.25 15.43 25.51
C THR A 351 -0.84 14.83 25.40
N PRO A 352 0.11 15.54 24.75
CA PRO A 352 1.35 14.96 24.25
C PRO A 352 2.52 15.12 25.23
N PHE A 353 3.48 14.19 25.15
CA PHE A 353 4.91 14.47 25.37
C PHE A 353 5.58 14.65 24.01
#